data_AF-A0A252DYD3-F1
#
_entry.id   AF-A0A252DYD3-F1
#
_cell.length_a   1.000
_cell.length_b   1.000
_cell.length_c   1.000
_cell.angle_alpha   90.00
_cell.angle_beta   90.00
_cell.angle_gamma   90.00
#
_symmetry.space_group_name_H-M   'P 1'
#
loop_
_entity.id
_entity.type
_entity.pdbx_description
1 polymer ?
#
loop_
_entity_poly.entity_id
_entity_poly.type
_entity_poly.pdbx_seq_one_letter_code
_entity_poly.pdbx_strand_id
1 'polypeptide(L)'
;MNSPPRPPTTINSRGHPTQFEQIITEQSHNFVGHEFVFTAIQEFIQRYHQGYFTITGAPGSGKSAILAKYAIDNPHVVYYNVELEGKNRAEEFISNICTQLVEIFNVETLPVETFHVTFLHQLIQQISDELEPNQKLIIAIDGLDRIDRNSQSPGTNLFYLPRYLADGVYFLLTRRPFLREKSGLLIETPSQTLDLAGYSEETLQDIQTYIQQYLTYENIKSWLSNHQISEQEFCTSLAAKSENNFMYISQVLSAIAEGFYSQPLHYNQIPSGLNAYYQQHWQKMMAANQDEEFSLAVLNVLVKQQQSISIEAVAQLINADEYDVEEVLENWFEFLHQEQIAEEKYYSFYHSSFREWLADKI
;
A
#
# COMPACT_ATOMS: atom_id res chain seq x y z
N MET A 1 -11.26 52.47 -4.34
CA MET A 1 -10.02 52.00 -3.69
C MET A 1 -10.17 50.51 -3.52
N ASN A 2 -9.54 49.75 -4.41
CA ASN A 2 -9.60 48.29 -4.42
C ASN A 2 -8.75 47.76 -3.28
N SER A 3 -9.38 47.09 -2.32
CA SER A 3 -8.67 46.32 -1.31
C SER A 3 -7.85 45.23 -2.02
N PRO A 4 -6.58 45.03 -1.65
CA PRO A 4 -5.78 43.97 -2.23
C PRO A 4 -6.38 42.60 -1.87
N PRO A 5 -6.20 41.58 -2.72
CA PRO A 5 -6.56 40.21 -2.38
C PRO A 5 -5.82 39.82 -1.09
N ARG A 6 -6.56 39.31 -0.10
CA ARG A 6 -5.95 38.76 1.10
C ARG A 6 -5.08 37.56 0.67
N PRO A 7 -3.79 37.52 1.04
CA PRO A 7 -3.01 36.31 0.85
C PRO A 7 -3.67 35.18 1.67
N PRO A 8 -3.67 33.92 1.17
CA PRO A 8 -4.13 32.79 1.95
C PRO A 8 -3.32 32.76 3.23
N THR A 9 -4.05 32.82 4.34
CA THR A 9 -3.48 32.87 5.68
C THR A 9 -2.85 31.51 5.92
N THR A 10 -1.52 31.46 5.93
CA THR A 10 -0.76 30.33 6.44
C THR A 10 -1.05 30.20 7.92
N ILE A 11 -1.93 29.26 8.25
CA ILE A 11 -2.05 28.39 9.44
C ILE A 11 -3.50 27.89 9.40
N ASN A 12 -3.74 26.81 8.65
CA ASN A 12 -4.76 25.83 9.01
C ASN A 12 -3.98 24.52 9.13
N SER A 13 -3.84 24.01 10.35
CA SER A 13 -3.64 22.58 10.56
C SER A 13 -4.63 21.86 9.67
N ARG A 14 -4.12 20.86 8.94
CA ARG A 14 -4.83 20.18 7.85
C ARG A 14 -6.23 19.81 8.32
N GLY A 15 -7.24 19.87 7.47
CA GLY A 15 -8.56 19.23 7.75
C GLY A 15 -8.46 17.70 7.88
N HIS A 16 -7.26 17.17 8.10
CA HIS A 16 -6.99 15.77 8.34
C HIS A 16 -7.10 15.49 9.85
N PRO A 17 -7.81 14.42 10.23
CA PRO A 17 -7.72 13.88 11.58
C PRO A 17 -6.27 13.73 12.04
N THR A 18 -5.97 14.11 13.30
CA THR A 18 -4.62 14.06 13.89
C THR A 18 -3.95 12.69 13.74
N GLN A 19 -4.75 11.61 13.78
CA GLN A 19 -4.27 10.25 13.59
C GLN A 19 -3.68 10.02 12.20
N PHE A 20 -4.27 10.62 11.16
CA PHE A 20 -3.72 10.54 9.80
C PHE A 20 -2.52 11.47 9.61
N GLU A 21 -2.47 12.62 10.28
CA GLU A 21 -1.29 13.49 10.23
C GLU A 21 -0.03 12.79 10.77
N GLN A 22 -0.17 11.99 11.84
CA GLN A 22 0.91 11.17 12.38
C GLN A 22 1.39 10.15 11.35
N ILE A 23 0.48 9.37 10.76
CA ILE A 23 0.82 8.38 9.73
C ILE A 23 1.48 9.02 8.52
N ILE A 24 0.89 10.12 8.02
CA ILE A 24 1.43 10.83 6.86
C ILE A 24 2.87 11.26 7.16
N THR A 25 3.12 11.76 8.37
CA THR A 25 4.46 12.22 8.78
C THR A 25 5.43 11.05 8.96
N GLU A 26 4.99 9.94 9.56
CA GLU A 26 5.81 8.74 9.79
C GLU A 26 6.14 8.02 8.47
N GLN A 27 5.16 7.80 7.61
CA GLN A 27 5.30 7.08 6.33
C GLN A 27 6.08 7.88 5.28
N SER A 28 6.06 9.21 5.37
CA SER A 28 6.85 10.08 4.49
C SER A 28 8.23 10.44 5.06
N HIS A 29 8.53 10.02 6.30
CA HIS A 29 9.81 10.30 6.92
C HIS A 29 10.93 9.61 6.11
N ASN A 30 11.90 10.41 5.65
CA ASN A 30 12.96 9.95 4.74
C ASN A 30 12.43 9.34 3.43
N PHE A 31 11.29 9.80 2.91
CA PHE A 31 10.78 9.36 1.62
C PHE A 31 11.77 9.67 0.49
N VAL A 32 12.00 8.69 -0.39
CA VAL A 32 12.89 8.79 -1.55
C VAL A 32 12.25 8.13 -2.76
N GLY A 33 12.37 8.79 -3.91
CA GLY A 33 12.13 8.17 -5.21
C GLY A 33 10.66 8.08 -5.64
N HIS A 34 10.36 7.10 -6.48
CA HIS A 34 9.06 6.85 -7.10
C HIS A 34 8.54 7.99 -7.98
N GLU A 35 9.43 8.78 -8.56
CA GLU A 35 9.08 9.88 -9.47
C GLU A 35 8.23 9.42 -10.66
N PHE A 36 8.44 8.18 -11.11
CA PHE A 36 7.63 7.55 -12.16
C PHE A 36 6.15 7.43 -11.76
N VAL A 37 5.84 7.21 -10.48
CA VAL A 37 4.46 7.12 -9.98
C VAL A 37 3.80 8.49 -9.97
N PHE A 38 4.49 9.52 -9.48
CA PHE A 38 3.97 10.89 -9.47
C PHE A 38 3.76 11.43 -10.88
N THR A 39 4.68 11.12 -11.79
CA THR A 39 4.55 11.43 -13.22
C THR A 39 3.31 10.76 -13.79
N ALA A 40 3.10 9.47 -13.54
CA ALA A 40 1.93 8.74 -14.02
C ALA A 40 0.60 9.29 -13.45
N ILE A 41 0.58 9.70 -12.17
CA ILE A 41 -0.59 10.37 -11.57
C ILE A 41 -0.86 11.70 -12.29
N GLN A 42 0.18 12.50 -12.53
CA GLN A 42 0.04 13.79 -13.21
C GLN A 42 -0.47 13.62 -14.65
N GLU A 43 0.08 12.67 -15.40
CA GLU A 43 -0.36 12.35 -16.75
C GLU A 43 -1.83 11.89 -16.77
N PHE A 44 -2.24 11.09 -15.79
CA PHE A 44 -3.63 10.65 -15.65
C PHE A 44 -4.58 11.83 -15.42
N ILE A 45 -4.23 12.73 -14.49
CA ILE A 45 -5.03 13.93 -14.17
C ILE A 45 -5.06 14.93 -15.33
N GLN A 46 -4.03 14.97 -16.18
CA GLN A 46 -4.02 15.81 -17.39
C GLN A 46 -4.84 15.20 -18.53
N ARG A 47 -4.85 13.87 -18.63
CA ARG A 47 -5.50 13.15 -19.73
C ARG A 47 -7.01 13.02 -19.55
N TYR A 48 -7.46 12.83 -18.32
CA TYR A 48 -8.87 12.66 -18.00
C TYR A 48 -9.38 13.84 -17.21
N HIS A 49 -10.70 14.03 -17.23
CA HIS A 49 -11.38 15.08 -16.49
C HIS A 49 -11.80 14.62 -15.09
N GLN A 50 -11.83 13.31 -14.87
CA GLN A 50 -12.21 12.61 -13.64
C GLN A 50 -11.69 11.17 -13.71
N GLY A 51 -11.53 10.50 -12.56
CA GLY A 51 -11.26 9.06 -12.60
C GLY A 51 -10.66 8.42 -11.36
N TYR A 52 -10.37 7.12 -11.46
CA TYR A 52 -9.72 6.32 -10.44
C TYR A 52 -8.31 5.93 -10.86
N PHE A 53 -7.30 6.33 -10.07
CA PHE A 53 -5.93 5.88 -10.25
C PHE A 53 -5.57 4.92 -9.11
N THR A 54 -5.19 3.69 -9.43
CA THR A 54 -4.85 2.67 -8.44
C THR A 54 -3.37 2.31 -8.52
N ILE A 55 -2.66 2.41 -7.40
CA ILE A 55 -1.30 1.92 -7.24
C ILE A 55 -1.39 0.52 -6.61
N THR A 56 -0.89 -0.49 -7.32
CA THR A 56 -0.77 -1.86 -6.82
C THR A 56 0.67 -2.23 -6.56
N GLY A 57 0.88 -3.21 -5.68
CA GLY A 57 2.22 -3.74 -5.40
C GLY A 57 2.24 -4.61 -4.16
N ALA A 58 3.27 -5.45 -4.07
CA ALA A 58 3.46 -6.39 -2.97
C ALA A 58 3.48 -5.72 -1.57
N PRO A 59 3.23 -6.48 -0.49
CA PRO A 59 3.40 -5.99 0.87
C PRO A 59 4.81 -5.38 1.08
N GLY A 60 4.88 -4.16 1.60
CA GLY A 60 6.16 -3.49 1.87
C GLY A 60 6.78 -2.75 0.69
N SER A 61 6.11 -2.68 -0.46
CA SER A 61 6.59 -1.98 -1.67
C SER A 61 6.54 -0.44 -1.62
N GLY A 62 6.23 0.17 -0.47
CA GLY A 62 6.19 1.65 -0.34
C GLY A 62 4.91 2.37 -0.77
N LYS A 63 3.83 1.66 -1.12
CA LYS A 63 2.54 2.27 -1.54
C LYS A 63 2.02 3.37 -0.61
N SER A 64 1.94 3.08 0.69
CA SER A 64 1.44 4.02 1.70
C SER A 64 2.34 5.25 1.84
N ALA A 65 3.66 5.05 1.72
CA ALA A 65 4.63 6.14 1.71
C ALA A 65 4.46 7.06 0.49
N ILE A 66 4.20 6.51 -0.70
CA ILE A 66 3.92 7.29 -1.93
C ILE A 66 2.67 8.15 -1.74
N LEU A 67 1.58 7.56 -1.24
CA LEU A 67 0.33 8.28 -1.09
C LEU A 67 0.39 9.33 0.04
N ALA A 68 1.09 9.02 1.14
CA ALA A 68 1.39 9.98 2.20
C ALA A 68 2.22 11.16 1.70
N LYS A 69 3.27 10.89 0.90
CA LYS A 69 4.08 11.94 0.27
C LYS A 69 3.25 12.82 -0.65
N TYR A 70 2.38 12.21 -1.47
CA TYR A 70 1.45 12.94 -2.32
C TYR A 70 0.55 13.90 -1.51
N ALA A 71 -0.01 13.43 -0.39
CA ALA A 71 -0.86 14.25 0.47
C ALA A 71 -0.10 15.40 1.15
N ILE A 72 1.19 15.21 1.49
CA ILE A 72 2.03 16.29 2.03
C ILE A 72 2.25 17.39 0.99
N ASP A 73 2.57 16.99 -0.24
CA ASP A 73 2.88 17.93 -1.30
C ASP A 73 1.62 18.62 -1.85
N ASN A 74 0.43 18.06 -1.58
CA ASN A 74 -0.87 18.56 -2.04
C ASN A 74 -1.86 18.71 -0.86
N PRO A 75 -1.82 19.83 -0.10
CA PRO A 75 -2.62 20.01 1.13
C PRO A 75 -4.14 20.00 0.96
N HIS A 76 -4.64 20.05 -0.28
CA HIS A 76 -6.07 20.00 -0.62
C HIS A 76 -6.58 18.58 -0.88
N VAL A 77 -5.70 17.58 -0.88
CA VAL A 77 -6.08 16.17 -0.98
C VAL A 77 -6.80 15.78 0.30
N VAL A 78 -7.91 15.04 0.19
CA VAL A 78 -8.53 14.34 1.32
C VAL A 78 -7.81 13.00 1.47
N TYR A 79 -7.31 12.67 2.66
CA TYR A 79 -6.55 11.43 2.88
C TYR A 79 -7.24 10.52 3.90
N TYR A 80 -7.33 9.24 3.58
CA TYR A 80 -7.90 8.21 4.44
C TYR A 80 -7.04 6.96 4.46
N ASN A 81 -6.72 6.47 5.65
CA ASN A 81 -5.97 5.23 5.84
C ASN A 81 -6.86 4.15 6.44
N VAL A 82 -7.04 3.05 5.69
CA VAL A 82 -7.90 1.91 6.03
C VAL A 82 -7.24 0.98 7.05
N GLU A 83 -5.90 0.95 7.09
CA GLU A 83 -5.13 0.05 7.95
C GLU A 83 -5.13 0.50 9.42
N LEU A 84 -5.53 1.75 9.71
CA LEU A 84 -5.80 2.18 11.07
C LEU A 84 -6.89 1.33 11.73
N GLU A 85 -6.67 1.00 13.00
CA GLU A 85 -7.63 0.24 13.80
C GLU A 85 -8.99 0.95 13.83
N GLY A 86 -10.04 0.21 13.46
CA GLY A 86 -11.42 0.71 13.39
C GLY A 86 -11.75 1.52 12.12
N LYS A 87 -10.78 1.82 11.24
CA LYS A 87 -10.98 2.58 9.98
C LYS A 87 -11.20 1.69 8.75
N ASN A 88 -11.45 0.40 8.97
CA ASN A 88 -11.76 -0.53 7.89
C ASN A 88 -13.25 -0.70 7.60
N ARG A 89 -14.13 0.06 8.29
CA ARG A 89 -15.59 0.01 8.13
C ARG A 89 -16.12 1.13 7.24
N ALA A 90 -17.16 0.82 6.47
CA ALA A 90 -17.74 1.78 5.53
C ALA A 90 -18.36 3.01 6.21
N GLU A 91 -18.99 2.85 7.37
CA GLU A 91 -19.58 3.98 8.11
C GLU A 91 -18.52 4.97 8.59
N GLU A 92 -17.40 4.45 9.10
CA GLU A 92 -16.25 5.25 9.55
C GLU A 92 -15.59 5.97 8.37
N PHE A 93 -15.47 5.32 7.22
CA PHE A 93 -15.01 5.95 6.00
C PHE A 93 -15.90 7.11 5.59
N ILE A 94 -17.22 6.88 5.46
CA ILE A 94 -18.18 7.90 5.05
C ILE A 94 -18.15 9.09 6.01
N SER A 95 -18.21 8.83 7.32
CA SER A 95 -18.20 9.90 8.32
C SER A 95 -16.94 10.74 8.21
N ASN A 96 -15.79 10.09 8.07
CA ASN A 96 -14.52 10.78 8.06
C ASN A 96 -14.31 11.61 6.79
N ILE A 97 -14.56 11.02 5.61
CA ILE A 97 -14.42 11.72 4.33
C ILE A 97 -15.38 12.92 4.26
N CYS A 98 -16.64 12.75 4.69
CA CYS A 98 -17.58 13.87 4.72
C CYS A 98 -17.09 15.01 5.61
N THR A 99 -16.58 14.72 6.81
CA THR A 99 -15.99 15.74 7.69
C THR A 99 -14.82 16.46 7.02
N GLN A 100 -13.87 15.72 6.44
CA GLN A 100 -12.72 16.33 5.76
C GLN A 100 -13.14 17.19 4.56
N LEU A 101 -14.11 16.73 3.76
CA LEU A 101 -14.64 17.48 2.61
C LEU A 101 -15.27 18.80 3.06
N VAL A 102 -16.10 18.77 4.12
CA VAL A 102 -16.72 19.97 4.68
C VAL A 102 -15.67 20.96 5.19
N GLU A 103 -14.65 20.48 5.89
CA GLU A 103 -13.59 21.33 6.47
C GLU A 103 -12.65 21.91 5.40
N ILE A 104 -12.20 21.09 4.45
CA ILE A 104 -11.22 21.49 3.42
C ILE A 104 -11.85 22.45 2.40
N PHE A 105 -13.10 22.21 2.02
CA PHE A 105 -13.81 23.03 1.03
C PHE A 105 -14.74 24.08 1.66
N ASN A 106 -14.78 24.16 3.00
CA ASN A 106 -15.60 25.11 3.76
C ASN A 106 -17.08 25.11 3.31
N VAL A 107 -17.64 23.92 3.13
CA VAL A 107 -19.03 23.74 2.65
C VAL A 107 -19.99 23.97 3.82
N GLU A 108 -20.92 24.93 3.68
CA GLU A 108 -21.96 25.14 4.68
C GLU A 108 -22.92 23.94 4.70
N THR A 109 -22.90 23.16 5.77
CA THR A 109 -23.79 22.01 5.96
C THR A 109 -24.63 22.20 7.23
N LEU A 110 -25.89 21.76 7.19
CA LEU A 110 -26.71 21.66 8.40
C LEU A 110 -26.10 20.59 9.31
N PRO A 111 -26.23 20.71 10.66
CA PRO A 111 -25.77 19.68 11.56
C PRO A 111 -26.43 18.35 11.21
N VAL A 112 -25.65 17.39 10.73
CA VAL A 112 -26.12 16.04 10.42
C VAL A 112 -25.74 15.15 11.60
N GLU A 113 -26.70 14.44 12.19
CA GLU A 113 -26.43 13.49 13.27
C GLU A 113 -25.62 12.27 12.77
N THR A 114 -25.75 11.90 11.49
CA THR A 114 -25.02 10.78 10.90
C THR A 114 -24.85 10.97 9.39
N PHE A 115 -23.61 10.84 8.89
CA PHE A 115 -23.36 10.85 7.46
C PHE A 115 -23.75 9.51 6.82
N HIS A 116 -24.41 9.56 5.66
CA HIS A 116 -24.79 8.39 4.88
C HIS A 116 -24.16 8.46 3.47
N VAL A 117 -24.12 7.32 2.77
CA VAL A 117 -23.53 7.23 1.43
C VAL A 117 -24.12 8.23 0.43
N THR A 118 -25.43 8.46 0.48
CA THR A 118 -26.11 9.42 -0.39
C THR A 118 -25.62 10.84 -0.14
N PHE A 119 -25.32 11.18 1.12
CA PHE A 119 -24.77 12.47 1.49
C PHE A 119 -23.34 12.62 0.96
N LEU A 120 -22.50 11.59 1.09
CA LEU A 120 -21.14 11.59 0.52
C LEU A 120 -21.19 11.88 -0.99
N HIS A 121 -22.04 11.18 -1.73
CA HIS A 121 -22.16 11.37 -3.17
C HIS A 121 -22.68 12.77 -3.53
N GLN A 122 -23.66 13.30 -2.77
CA GLN A 122 -24.16 14.67 -2.95
C GLN A 122 -23.09 15.72 -2.65
N LEU A 123 -22.31 15.53 -1.59
CA LEU A 123 -21.24 16.46 -1.20
C LEU A 123 -20.12 16.50 -2.25
N ILE A 124 -19.72 15.33 -2.78
CA ILE A 124 -18.76 15.25 -3.88
C ILE A 124 -19.27 16.00 -5.11
N GLN A 125 -20.55 15.83 -5.47
CA GLN A 125 -21.17 16.53 -6.59
C GLN A 125 -21.21 18.04 -6.36
N GLN A 126 -21.65 18.49 -5.19
CA GLN A 126 -21.72 19.91 -4.86
C GLN A 126 -20.32 20.56 -4.95
N ILE A 127 -19.30 19.92 -4.38
CA ILE A 127 -17.93 20.43 -4.45
C ILE A 127 -17.48 20.51 -5.91
N SER A 128 -17.74 19.46 -6.70
CA SER A 128 -17.41 19.43 -8.12
C SER A 128 -18.04 20.60 -8.91
N ASP A 129 -19.32 20.91 -8.65
CA ASP A 129 -20.03 22.01 -9.32
C ASP A 129 -19.44 23.40 -8.97
N GLU A 130 -18.80 23.52 -7.81
CA GLU A 130 -18.18 24.76 -7.31
C GLU A 130 -16.67 24.84 -7.58
N LEU A 131 -16.05 23.82 -8.19
CA LEU A 131 -14.61 23.82 -8.50
C LEU A 131 -14.27 24.89 -9.56
N GLU A 132 -13.24 25.68 -9.28
CA GLU A 132 -12.63 26.55 -10.29
C GLU A 132 -11.96 25.72 -11.41
N PRO A 133 -11.78 26.25 -12.64
CA PRO A 133 -11.29 25.48 -13.80
C PRO A 133 -9.98 24.69 -13.60
N ASN A 134 -9.10 25.17 -12.72
CA ASN A 134 -7.81 24.53 -12.40
C ASN A 134 -7.81 23.79 -11.05
N GLN A 135 -8.90 23.86 -10.29
CA GLN A 135 -9.05 23.12 -9.04
C GLN A 135 -9.53 21.71 -9.32
N LYS A 136 -9.14 20.79 -8.44
CA LYS A 136 -9.46 19.37 -8.50
C LYS A 136 -9.77 18.88 -7.10
N LEU A 137 -10.78 18.03 -6.97
CA LEU A 137 -11.05 17.29 -5.75
C LEU A 137 -10.34 15.94 -5.85
N ILE A 138 -9.36 15.72 -4.98
CA ILE A 138 -8.61 14.45 -4.94
C ILE A 138 -8.85 13.78 -3.59
N ILE A 139 -9.32 12.54 -3.64
CA ILE A 139 -9.54 11.70 -2.45
C ILE A 139 -8.56 10.52 -2.52
N ALA A 140 -7.60 10.50 -1.60
CA ALA A 140 -6.58 9.48 -1.45
C ALA A 140 -7.01 8.43 -0.40
N ILE A 141 -7.10 7.16 -0.81
CA ILE A 141 -7.48 6.04 0.06
C ILE A 141 -6.34 5.03 0.10
N ASP A 142 -5.72 4.88 1.27
CA ASP A 142 -4.58 4.03 1.52
C ASP A 142 -5.01 2.67 2.10
N GLY A 143 -4.64 1.57 1.41
CA GLY A 143 -4.87 0.20 1.87
C GLY A 143 -6.29 -0.32 1.59
N LEU A 144 -6.83 -0.07 0.40
CA LEU A 144 -8.20 -0.45 0.04
C LEU A 144 -8.49 -1.96 0.13
N ASP A 145 -7.46 -2.82 0.08
CA ASP A 145 -7.58 -4.26 0.34
C ASP A 145 -7.96 -4.61 1.79
N ARG A 146 -7.79 -3.69 2.74
CA ARG A 146 -7.99 -3.93 4.18
C ARG A 146 -9.43 -3.74 4.66
N ILE A 147 -10.36 -3.43 3.77
CA ILE A 147 -11.76 -3.18 4.10
C ILE A 147 -12.40 -4.41 4.73
N ASP A 148 -13.15 -4.21 5.82
CA ASP A 148 -14.03 -5.24 6.35
C ASP A 148 -15.24 -5.39 5.43
N ARG A 149 -15.17 -6.37 4.51
CA ARG A 149 -16.26 -6.64 3.57
C ARG A 149 -17.56 -7.09 4.26
N ASN A 150 -17.51 -7.56 5.51
CA ASN A 150 -18.70 -7.92 6.28
C ASN A 150 -19.43 -6.69 6.83
N SER A 151 -18.77 -5.53 6.84
CA SER A 151 -19.36 -4.24 7.23
C SER A 151 -20.14 -3.55 6.10
N GLN A 152 -20.24 -4.17 4.92
CA GLN A 152 -20.97 -3.62 3.78
C GLN A 152 -21.90 -4.64 3.14
N SER A 153 -22.90 -4.15 2.42
CA SER A 153 -23.86 -5.01 1.73
C SER A 153 -23.16 -5.86 0.65
N PRO A 154 -23.44 -7.17 0.54
CA PRO A 154 -22.85 -7.99 -0.49
C PRO A 154 -23.11 -7.45 -1.90
N GLY A 155 -22.09 -7.46 -2.77
CA GLY A 155 -22.19 -7.02 -4.15
C GLY A 155 -22.15 -5.50 -4.38
N THR A 156 -21.96 -4.70 -3.32
CA THR A 156 -21.74 -3.25 -3.47
C THR A 156 -20.29 -2.92 -3.78
N ASN A 157 -20.06 -1.71 -4.30
CA ASN A 157 -18.71 -1.21 -4.51
C ASN A 157 -17.99 -1.09 -3.16
N LEU A 158 -16.65 -1.24 -3.15
CA LEU A 158 -15.84 -1.03 -1.95
C LEU A 158 -16.12 0.35 -1.36
N PHE A 159 -16.38 0.43 -0.05
CA PHE A 159 -16.76 1.67 0.65
C PHE A 159 -17.93 2.44 0.03
N TYR A 160 -18.76 1.77 -0.76
CA TYR A 160 -19.81 2.39 -1.57
C TYR A 160 -19.30 3.54 -2.44
N LEU A 161 -18.06 3.42 -2.93
CA LEU A 161 -17.48 4.39 -3.86
C LEU A 161 -18.39 4.57 -5.09
N PRO A 162 -18.52 5.80 -5.61
CA PRO A 162 -19.40 6.09 -6.74
C PRO A 162 -18.89 5.42 -8.02
N ARG A 163 -19.81 4.84 -8.81
CA ARG A 163 -19.44 4.21 -10.10
C ARG A 163 -19.07 5.25 -11.16
N TYR A 164 -19.81 6.37 -11.14
CA TYR A 164 -19.60 7.53 -12.00
C TYR A 164 -19.07 8.68 -11.15
N LEU A 165 -18.09 9.41 -11.67
CA LEU A 165 -17.57 10.60 -11.02
C LEU A 165 -18.09 11.85 -11.71
N ALA A 166 -18.09 12.96 -10.97
CA ALA A 166 -18.31 14.29 -11.51
C ALA A 166 -16.97 14.88 -12.01
N ASP A 167 -17.05 15.93 -12.84
CA ASP A 167 -15.87 16.56 -13.43
C ASP A 167 -14.95 17.15 -12.33
N GLY A 168 -13.64 17.03 -12.52
CA GLY A 168 -12.66 17.49 -11.55
C GLY A 168 -12.50 16.58 -10.32
N VAL A 169 -13.18 15.44 -10.24
CA VAL A 169 -13.09 14.49 -9.10
C VAL A 169 -12.20 13.29 -9.41
N TYR A 170 -11.24 13.02 -8.53
CA TYR A 170 -10.28 11.93 -8.67
C TYR A 170 -10.15 11.14 -7.37
N PHE A 171 -10.01 9.83 -7.52
CA PHE A 171 -9.65 8.93 -6.44
C PHE A 171 -8.26 8.36 -6.68
N LEU A 172 -7.37 8.52 -5.71
CA LEU A 172 -6.06 7.87 -5.69
C LEU A 172 -6.13 6.73 -4.69
N LEU A 173 -5.94 5.50 -5.15
CA LEU A 173 -6.13 4.30 -4.36
C LEU A 173 -4.79 3.57 -4.24
N THR A 174 -4.47 3.05 -3.06
CA THR A 174 -3.44 2.00 -2.94
C THR A 174 -4.09 0.69 -2.53
N ARG A 175 -3.59 -0.42 -3.09
CA ARG A 175 -3.94 -1.75 -2.61
C ARG A 175 -2.88 -2.79 -2.94
N ARG A 176 -2.96 -3.95 -2.29
CA ARG A 176 -2.20 -5.14 -2.66
C ARG A 176 -2.68 -5.74 -4.00
N PRO A 177 -1.89 -6.63 -4.64
CA PRO A 177 -2.33 -7.32 -5.84
C PRO A 177 -3.62 -8.09 -5.58
N PHE A 178 -4.48 -8.16 -6.60
CA PHE A 178 -5.76 -8.83 -6.55
C PHE A 178 -6.04 -9.47 -7.91
N LEU A 179 -6.81 -10.56 -7.91
CA LEU A 179 -7.35 -11.13 -9.13
C LEU A 179 -8.42 -10.21 -9.71
N ARG A 180 -8.40 -9.98 -11.03
CA ARG A 180 -9.24 -8.97 -11.69
C ARG A 180 -10.73 -9.15 -11.37
N GLU A 181 -11.20 -10.38 -11.36
CA GLU A 181 -12.54 -10.83 -11.02
C GLU A 181 -12.89 -10.64 -9.54
N LYS A 182 -11.89 -10.61 -8.64
CA LYS A 182 -12.03 -10.37 -7.20
C LYS A 182 -11.74 -8.91 -6.78
N SER A 183 -11.57 -8.00 -7.74
CA SER A 183 -11.26 -6.58 -7.52
C SER A 183 -12.19 -5.90 -6.51
N GLY A 184 -13.49 -6.22 -6.56
CA GLY A 184 -14.52 -5.57 -5.75
C GLY A 184 -14.81 -4.11 -6.12
N LEU A 185 -13.96 -3.47 -6.92
CA LEU A 185 -14.19 -2.12 -7.46
C LEU A 185 -15.10 -2.16 -8.68
N LEU A 186 -16.24 -1.49 -8.58
CA LEU A 186 -17.25 -1.33 -9.63
C LEU A 186 -17.18 0.12 -10.15
N ILE A 187 -16.46 0.34 -11.24
CA ILE A 187 -16.15 1.68 -11.76
C ILE A 187 -16.62 1.79 -13.23
N GLU A 188 -17.27 2.91 -13.56
CA GLU A 188 -17.77 3.25 -14.90
C GLU A 188 -17.25 4.63 -15.39
N THR A 189 -16.12 5.07 -14.84
CA THR A 189 -15.38 6.28 -15.24
C THR A 189 -13.95 5.88 -15.66
N PRO A 190 -13.14 6.75 -16.30
CA PRO A 190 -11.76 6.41 -16.61
C PRO A 190 -11.00 5.91 -15.38
N SER A 191 -10.31 4.79 -15.54
CA SER A 191 -9.50 4.18 -14.49
C SER A 191 -8.16 3.73 -15.03
N GLN A 192 -7.10 3.94 -14.24
CA GLN A 192 -5.76 3.46 -14.55
C GLN A 192 -5.21 2.72 -13.33
N THR A 193 -4.47 1.64 -13.58
CA THR A 193 -3.72 0.92 -12.55
C THR A 193 -2.24 0.97 -12.90
N LEU A 194 -1.42 1.36 -11.93
CA LEU A 194 0.03 1.31 -12.01
C LEU A 194 0.50 0.24 -11.03
N ASP A 195 1.11 -0.81 -11.56
CA ASP A 195 1.67 -1.89 -10.76
C ASP A 195 3.16 -1.68 -10.53
N LEU A 196 3.55 -1.52 -9.26
CA LEU A 196 4.94 -1.28 -8.87
C LEU A 196 5.87 -2.44 -9.26
N ALA A 197 5.34 -3.66 -9.41
CA ALA A 197 6.12 -4.81 -9.88
C ALA A 197 6.73 -4.58 -11.29
N GLY A 198 6.06 -3.76 -12.13
CA GLY A 198 6.52 -3.41 -13.47
C GLY A 198 7.69 -2.43 -13.53
N TYR A 199 8.12 -1.87 -12.40
CA TYR A 199 9.15 -0.82 -12.31
C TYR A 199 10.33 -1.28 -11.44
N SER A 200 10.78 -2.51 -11.66
CA SER A 200 11.80 -3.15 -10.82
C SER A 200 13.17 -2.46 -10.89
N GLU A 201 13.53 -1.88 -12.04
CA GLU A 201 14.82 -1.17 -12.19
C GLU A 201 14.80 0.21 -11.52
N GLU A 202 13.70 0.96 -11.68
CA GLU A 202 13.49 2.26 -11.05
C GLU A 202 13.42 2.10 -9.52
N THR A 203 12.67 1.10 -9.06
CA THR A 203 12.54 0.79 -7.62
C THR A 203 13.90 0.43 -7.01
N LEU A 204 14.74 -0.31 -7.73
CA LEU A 204 16.09 -0.64 -7.27
C LEU A 204 16.97 0.61 -7.13
N GLN A 205 16.88 1.56 -8.06
CA GLN A 205 17.61 2.83 -7.98
C GLN A 205 17.14 3.67 -6.78
N ASP A 206 15.84 3.71 -6.54
CA ASP A 206 15.24 4.40 -5.40
C ASP A 206 15.70 3.79 -4.07
N ILE A 207 15.76 2.46 -3.99
CA ILE A 207 16.28 1.72 -2.84
C ILE A 207 17.76 2.03 -2.59
N GLN A 208 18.59 2.04 -3.62
CA GLN A 208 20.00 2.39 -3.49
C GLN A 208 20.16 3.81 -2.95
N THR A 209 19.38 4.76 -3.46
CA THR A 209 19.36 6.14 -2.99
C THR A 209 18.89 6.23 -1.53
N TYR A 210 17.84 5.48 -1.16
CA TYR A 210 17.34 5.39 0.20
C TYR A 210 18.41 4.86 1.16
N ILE A 211 19.09 3.76 0.82
CA ILE A 211 20.19 3.21 1.64
C ILE A 211 21.32 4.24 1.79
N GLN A 212 21.72 4.90 0.70
CA GLN A 212 22.77 5.93 0.72
C GLN A 212 22.46 7.09 1.67
N GLN A 213 21.20 7.51 1.78
CA GLN A 213 20.83 8.53 2.77
C GLN A 213 21.04 8.04 4.20
N TYR A 214 20.74 6.77 4.49
CA TYR A 214 20.95 6.19 5.82
C TYR A 214 22.44 6.02 6.17
N LEU A 215 23.30 5.88 5.17
CA LEU A 215 24.76 5.87 5.37
C LEU A 215 25.29 7.21 5.90
N THR A 216 24.50 8.28 5.89
CA THR A 216 24.92 9.56 6.49
C THR A 216 24.83 9.56 8.02
N TYR A 217 24.04 8.67 8.62
CA TYR A 217 23.85 8.61 10.07
C TYR A 217 25.04 7.94 10.78
N GLU A 218 25.48 8.55 11.90
CA GLU A 218 26.70 8.15 12.62
C GLU A 218 26.66 6.72 13.19
N ASN A 219 25.48 6.25 13.60
CA ASN A 219 25.29 4.89 14.09
C ASN A 219 25.54 3.84 13.01
N ILE A 220 25.03 4.06 11.79
CA ILE A 220 25.26 3.16 10.65
C ILE A 220 26.72 3.21 10.21
N LYS A 221 27.32 4.40 10.10
CA LYS A 221 28.76 4.54 9.76
C LYS A 221 29.66 3.83 10.76
N SER A 222 29.41 4.01 12.05
CA SER A 222 30.18 3.36 13.11
C SER A 222 30.06 1.84 13.03
N TRP A 223 28.85 1.33 12.78
CA TRP A 223 28.63 -0.10 12.60
C TRP A 223 29.40 -0.66 11.40
N LEU A 224 29.39 0.03 10.25
CA LEU A 224 30.15 -0.39 9.07
C LEU A 224 31.66 -0.41 9.31
N SER A 225 32.18 0.63 9.98
CA SER A 225 33.60 0.73 10.30
C SER A 225 34.06 -0.40 11.23
N ASN A 226 33.26 -0.71 12.26
CA ASN A 226 33.54 -1.80 13.20
C ASN A 226 33.60 -3.18 12.53
N HIS A 227 32.82 -3.36 11.46
CA HIS A 227 32.74 -4.61 10.71
C HIS A 227 33.60 -4.62 9.43
N GLN A 228 34.36 -3.56 9.18
CA GLN A 228 35.25 -3.42 8.01
C GLN A 228 34.52 -3.56 6.65
N ILE A 229 33.27 -3.10 6.57
CA ILE A 229 32.46 -3.16 5.35
C ILE A 229 32.51 -1.80 4.65
N SER A 230 32.70 -1.81 3.34
CA SER A 230 32.60 -0.57 2.55
C SER A 230 31.14 -0.15 2.35
N GLU A 231 30.88 1.16 2.29
CA GLU A 231 29.55 1.72 2.00
C GLU A 231 28.94 1.14 0.71
N GLN A 232 29.77 0.97 -0.33
CA GLN A 232 29.36 0.40 -1.61
C GLN A 232 28.95 -1.07 -1.48
N GLU A 233 29.77 -1.90 -0.83
CA GLU A 233 29.48 -3.31 -0.59
C GLU A 233 28.19 -3.49 0.21
N PHE A 234 28.01 -2.69 1.27
CA PHE A 234 26.80 -2.69 2.08
C PHE A 234 25.56 -2.34 1.25
N CYS A 235 25.62 -1.25 0.47
CA CYS A 235 24.51 -0.83 -0.37
C CYS A 235 24.14 -1.88 -1.41
N THR A 236 25.12 -2.44 -2.13
CA THR A 236 24.89 -3.51 -3.11
C THR A 236 24.30 -4.76 -2.45
N SER A 237 24.85 -5.21 -1.32
CA SER A 237 24.39 -6.41 -0.63
C SER A 237 22.97 -6.26 -0.07
N LEU A 238 22.68 -5.13 0.59
CA LEU A 238 21.36 -4.88 1.17
C LEU A 238 20.30 -4.65 0.10
N ALA A 239 20.62 -3.90 -0.96
CA ALA A 239 19.71 -3.70 -2.09
C ALA A 239 19.35 -5.04 -2.75
N ALA A 240 20.33 -5.91 -3.00
CA ALA A 240 20.07 -7.23 -3.56
C ALA A 240 19.18 -8.10 -2.66
N LYS A 241 19.43 -8.10 -1.34
CA LYS A 241 18.63 -8.87 -0.37
C LYS A 241 17.24 -8.30 -0.12
N SER A 242 17.00 -7.06 -0.49
CA SER A 242 15.70 -6.43 -0.28
C SER A 242 14.63 -6.90 -1.24
N GLU A 243 15.00 -7.47 -2.40
CA GLU A 243 14.05 -7.87 -3.45
C GLU A 243 13.03 -6.76 -3.75
N ASN A 244 13.51 -5.51 -3.84
CA ASN A 244 12.71 -4.32 -4.05
C ASN A 244 11.67 -4.00 -2.94
N ASN A 245 11.93 -4.45 -1.70
CA ASN A 245 11.05 -4.29 -0.55
C ASN A 245 11.55 -3.23 0.44
N PHE A 246 10.91 -2.06 0.44
CA PHE A 246 11.24 -0.96 1.37
C PHE A 246 10.98 -1.30 2.83
N MET A 247 9.95 -2.10 3.14
CA MET A 247 9.69 -2.53 4.53
C MET A 247 10.86 -3.35 5.07
N TYR A 248 11.38 -4.29 4.28
CA TYR A 248 12.56 -5.07 4.65
C TYR A 248 13.76 -4.15 4.95
N ILE A 249 14.08 -3.23 4.04
CA ILE A 249 15.21 -2.32 4.18
C ILE A 249 15.05 -1.43 5.41
N SER A 250 13.89 -0.81 5.59
CA SER A 250 13.59 0.09 6.71
C SER A 250 13.78 -0.58 8.06
N GLN A 251 13.29 -1.82 8.19
CA GLN A 251 13.42 -2.59 9.43
C GLN A 251 14.85 -3.07 9.68
N VAL A 252 15.56 -3.50 8.63
CA VAL A 252 16.97 -3.89 8.74
C VAL A 252 17.85 -2.70 9.13
N LEU A 253 17.68 -1.54 8.49
CA LEU A 253 18.44 -0.33 8.80
C LEU A 253 18.16 0.16 10.23
N SER A 254 16.89 0.15 10.66
CA SER A 254 16.50 0.50 12.03
C SER A 254 17.14 -0.46 13.05
N ALA A 255 17.14 -1.76 12.77
CA ALA A 255 17.76 -2.75 13.65
C ALA A 255 19.29 -2.60 13.73
N ILE A 256 19.96 -2.25 12.63
CA ILE A 256 21.40 -1.91 12.65
C ILE A 256 21.63 -0.67 13.52
N ALA A 257 20.83 0.37 13.31
CA ALA A 257 20.87 1.62 14.07
C ALA A 257 20.71 1.41 15.58
N GLU A 258 19.91 0.42 15.99
CA GLU A 258 19.65 0.03 17.38
C GLU A 258 20.67 -0.98 17.94
N GLY A 259 21.64 -1.43 17.13
CA GLY A 259 22.69 -2.36 17.55
C GLY A 259 22.24 -3.82 17.66
N PHE A 260 21.13 -4.20 17.02
CA PHE A 260 20.61 -5.57 17.01
C PHE A 260 21.58 -6.56 16.36
N TYR A 261 22.18 -6.17 15.23
CA TYR A 261 23.12 -7.03 14.50
C TYR A 261 24.54 -6.90 15.04
N SER A 262 24.99 -7.95 15.73
CA SER A 262 26.35 -8.07 16.26
C SER A 262 27.38 -8.60 15.26
N GLN A 263 26.91 -9.16 14.14
CA GLN A 263 27.72 -9.61 13.02
C GLN A 263 27.09 -9.15 11.71
N PRO A 264 27.89 -8.84 10.70
CA PRO A 264 27.37 -8.31 9.46
C PRO A 264 26.77 -9.42 8.62
N LEU A 265 25.72 -9.07 7.87
CA LEU A 265 25.13 -9.92 6.83
C LEU A 265 24.52 -11.26 7.31
N HIS A 266 24.42 -11.50 8.62
CA HIS A 266 23.65 -12.59 9.23
C HIS A 266 22.14 -12.24 9.27
N TYR A 267 21.57 -11.97 8.09
CA TYR A 267 20.15 -11.61 7.95
C TYR A 267 19.17 -12.74 8.22
N ASN A 268 19.66 -13.94 8.57
CA ASN A 268 18.82 -14.99 9.14
C ASN A 268 18.21 -14.55 10.48
N GLN A 269 18.83 -13.57 11.16
CA GLN A 269 18.22 -12.93 12.33
C GLN A 269 17.20 -11.91 11.87
N ILE A 270 15.93 -12.16 12.17
CA ILE A 270 14.82 -11.30 11.77
C ILE A 270 14.56 -10.27 12.89
N PRO A 271 14.67 -8.96 12.60
CA PRO A 271 14.34 -7.91 13.55
C PRO A 271 12.90 -8.03 14.07
N SER A 272 12.67 -7.54 15.29
CA SER A 272 11.35 -7.61 15.93
C SER A 272 10.22 -7.01 15.08
N GLY A 273 10.49 -5.91 14.38
CA GLY A 273 9.53 -5.28 13.47
C GLY A 273 9.17 -6.15 12.27
N LEU A 274 10.15 -6.80 11.62
CA LEU A 274 9.87 -7.76 10.55
C LEU A 274 9.17 -9.02 11.07
N ASN A 275 9.55 -9.50 12.25
CA ASN A 275 8.90 -10.65 12.86
C ASN A 275 7.41 -10.37 13.15
N ALA A 276 7.08 -9.21 13.71
CA ALA A 276 5.69 -8.80 13.93
C ALA A 276 4.92 -8.64 12.60
N TYR A 277 5.56 -8.05 11.59
CA TYR A 277 5.01 -7.86 10.26
C TYR A 277 4.68 -9.20 9.57
N TYR A 278 5.62 -10.15 9.57
CA TYR A 278 5.43 -11.49 9.00
C TYR A 278 4.42 -12.32 9.80
N GLN A 279 4.41 -12.20 11.12
CA GLN A 279 3.43 -12.85 11.98
C GLN A 279 1.98 -12.40 11.64
N GLN A 280 1.77 -11.12 11.35
CA GLN A 280 0.46 -10.62 10.92
C GLN A 280 0.06 -11.18 9.54
N HIS A 281 1.00 -11.29 8.61
CA HIS A 281 0.75 -11.87 7.29
C HIS A 281 0.36 -13.35 7.39
N TRP A 282 1.09 -14.13 8.16
CA TRP A 282 0.77 -15.55 8.38
C TRP A 282 -0.59 -15.75 9.02
N GLN A 283 -0.95 -14.96 10.05
CA GLN A 283 -2.28 -15.01 10.65
C GLN A 283 -3.40 -14.73 9.63
N LYS A 284 -3.19 -13.75 8.73
CA LYS A 284 -4.14 -13.42 7.66
C LYS A 284 -4.25 -14.55 6.64
N MET A 285 -3.14 -15.14 6.24
CA MET A 285 -3.13 -16.29 5.32
C MET A 285 -3.90 -17.48 5.90
N MET A 286 -3.63 -17.86 7.15
CA MET A 286 -4.31 -19.00 7.77
C MET A 286 -5.80 -18.73 8.01
N ALA A 287 -6.18 -17.48 8.32
CA ALA A 287 -7.58 -17.09 8.48
C ALA A 287 -8.36 -16.97 7.15
N ALA A 288 -7.68 -16.93 6.01
CA ALA A 288 -8.31 -16.76 4.70
C ALA A 288 -9.01 -18.03 4.18
N ASN A 289 -8.63 -19.20 4.70
CA ASN A 289 -9.14 -20.50 4.26
C ASN A 289 -9.84 -21.23 5.41
N GLN A 290 -10.85 -22.04 5.09
CA GLN A 290 -11.60 -22.80 6.10
C GLN A 290 -10.87 -24.06 6.55
N ASP A 291 -10.20 -24.75 5.62
CA ASP A 291 -9.41 -25.95 5.91
C ASP A 291 -7.96 -25.56 6.25
N GLU A 292 -7.68 -25.48 7.55
CA GLU A 292 -6.37 -25.11 8.07
C GLU A 292 -5.31 -26.19 7.79
N GLU A 293 -5.68 -27.47 7.86
CA GLU A 293 -4.74 -28.58 7.63
C GLU A 293 -4.33 -28.65 6.16
N PHE A 294 -5.29 -28.52 5.26
CA PHE A 294 -5.03 -28.46 3.83
C PHE A 294 -4.20 -27.23 3.45
N SER A 295 -4.57 -26.06 3.98
CA SER A 295 -3.80 -24.83 3.79
C SER A 295 -2.35 -25.00 4.26
N LEU A 296 -2.14 -25.62 5.42
CA LEU A 296 -0.80 -25.88 5.94
C LEU A 296 -0.01 -26.86 5.04
N ALA A 297 -0.67 -27.84 4.41
CA ALA A 297 -0.02 -28.74 3.45
C ALA A 297 0.47 -27.97 2.21
N VAL A 298 -0.37 -27.09 1.64
CA VAL A 298 0.01 -26.20 0.53
C VAL A 298 1.17 -25.28 0.94
N LEU A 299 1.09 -24.69 2.14
CA LEU A 299 2.13 -23.81 2.69
C LEU A 299 3.48 -24.53 2.80
N ASN A 300 3.46 -25.76 3.32
CA ASN A 300 4.66 -26.60 3.47
C ASN A 300 5.34 -26.91 2.14
N VAL A 301 4.58 -27.03 1.05
CA VAL A 301 5.17 -27.17 -0.28
C VAL A 301 5.82 -25.87 -0.71
N LEU A 302 5.09 -24.76 -0.69
CA LEU A 302 5.58 -23.45 -1.14
C LEU A 302 6.87 -23.03 -0.42
N VAL A 303 6.93 -23.21 0.90
CA VAL A 303 8.06 -22.80 1.73
C VAL A 303 9.36 -23.53 1.36
N LYS A 304 9.26 -24.79 0.95
CA LYS A 304 10.41 -25.61 0.53
C LYS A 304 10.96 -25.24 -0.85
N GLN A 305 10.19 -24.50 -1.66
CA GLN A 305 10.61 -24.09 -2.98
C GLN A 305 11.36 -22.76 -2.94
N GLN A 306 12.54 -22.71 -3.55
CA GLN A 306 13.25 -21.44 -3.77
C GLN A 306 12.78 -20.73 -5.04
N GLN A 307 12.21 -21.48 -5.98
CA GLN A 307 11.69 -20.97 -7.25
C GLN A 307 10.16 -21.04 -7.24
N SER A 308 9.54 -20.33 -8.19
CA SER A 308 8.10 -20.38 -8.38
C SER A 308 7.65 -21.80 -8.77
N ILE A 309 6.48 -22.22 -8.29
CA ILE A 309 5.93 -23.57 -8.49
C ILE A 309 4.52 -23.49 -9.09
N SER A 310 4.20 -24.42 -9.99
CA SER A 310 2.87 -24.50 -10.60
C SER A 310 1.82 -25.13 -9.68
N ILE A 311 0.55 -24.84 -9.94
CA ILE A 311 -0.59 -25.42 -9.22
C ILE A 311 -0.56 -26.95 -9.32
N GLU A 312 -0.36 -27.49 -10.52
CA GLU A 312 -0.26 -28.93 -10.77
C GLU A 312 0.86 -29.57 -9.92
N ALA A 313 2.05 -28.96 -9.88
CA ALA A 313 3.16 -29.49 -9.10
C ALA A 313 2.88 -29.48 -7.59
N VAL A 314 2.21 -28.45 -7.07
CA VAL A 314 1.77 -28.42 -5.67
C VAL A 314 0.76 -29.55 -5.41
N ALA A 315 -0.28 -29.66 -6.24
CA ALA A 315 -1.32 -30.67 -6.11
C ALA A 315 -0.76 -32.10 -6.14
N GLN A 316 0.19 -32.38 -7.02
CA GLN A 316 0.89 -33.67 -7.08
C GLN A 316 1.68 -33.98 -5.81
N LEU A 317 2.37 -32.99 -5.21
CA LEU A 317 3.20 -33.19 -4.02
C LEU A 317 2.38 -33.51 -2.76
N ILE A 318 1.15 -32.99 -2.66
CA ILE A 318 0.25 -33.26 -1.53
C ILE A 318 -0.87 -34.25 -1.87
N ASN A 319 -0.87 -34.81 -3.08
CA ASN A 319 -1.90 -35.72 -3.60
C ASN A 319 -3.32 -35.14 -3.41
N ALA A 320 -3.54 -33.93 -3.92
CA ALA A 320 -4.78 -33.17 -3.83
C ALA A 320 -5.32 -32.78 -5.21
N ASP A 321 -6.52 -32.21 -5.23
CA ASP A 321 -7.13 -31.63 -6.42
C ASP A 321 -6.52 -30.26 -6.74
N GLU A 322 -6.32 -29.96 -8.02
CA GLU A 322 -5.75 -28.68 -8.47
C GLU A 322 -6.66 -27.49 -8.15
N TYR A 323 -7.98 -27.66 -8.17
CA TYR A 323 -8.93 -26.58 -7.84
C TYR A 323 -8.85 -26.19 -6.37
N ASP A 324 -8.70 -27.16 -5.46
CA ASP A 324 -8.56 -26.89 -4.03
C ASP A 324 -7.25 -26.12 -3.76
N VAL A 325 -6.17 -26.48 -4.46
CA VAL A 325 -4.90 -25.75 -4.39
C VAL A 325 -5.02 -24.35 -4.98
N GLU A 326 -5.66 -24.20 -6.15
CA GLU A 326 -5.89 -22.90 -6.77
C GLU A 326 -6.67 -21.99 -5.81
N GLU A 327 -7.76 -22.47 -5.18
CA GLU A 327 -8.54 -21.68 -4.22
C GLU A 327 -7.68 -21.14 -3.07
N VAL A 328 -6.82 -21.98 -2.47
CA VAL A 328 -5.90 -21.56 -1.41
C VAL A 328 -4.93 -20.47 -1.91
N LEU A 329 -4.33 -20.67 -3.08
CA LEU A 329 -3.37 -19.70 -3.66
C LEU A 329 -4.05 -18.38 -4.04
N GLU A 330 -5.27 -18.42 -4.58
CA GLU A 330 -6.05 -17.23 -4.90
C GLU A 330 -6.42 -16.43 -3.63
N ASN A 331 -6.70 -17.11 -2.52
CA ASN A 331 -6.97 -16.46 -1.24
C ASN A 331 -5.69 -15.86 -0.62
N TRP A 332 -4.52 -16.36 -1.00
CA TRP A 332 -3.21 -15.83 -0.59
C TRP A 332 -2.59 -14.88 -1.61
N PHE A 333 -3.29 -14.55 -2.70
CA PHE A 333 -2.74 -13.80 -3.83
C PHE A 333 -2.01 -12.52 -3.42
N GLU A 334 -2.49 -11.82 -2.38
CA GLU A 334 -1.86 -10.59 -1.89
C GLU A 334 -0.46 -10.78 -1.26
N PHE A 335 -0.07 -12.03 -0.98
CA PHE A 335 1.23 -12.44 -0.43
C PHE A 335 2.07 -13.26 -1.42
N LEU A 336 1.60 -13.41 -2.66
CA LEU A 336 2.26 -14.21 -3.67
C LEU A 336 2.68 -13.34 -4.86
N HIS A 337 3.76 -13.74 -5.50
CA HIS A 337 4.10 -13.32 -6.85
C HIS A 337 3.60 -14.40 -7.82
N GLN A 338 2.90 -13.98 -8.86
CA GLN A 338 2.42 -14.87 -9.91
C GLN A 338 3.17 -14.57 -11.21
N GLU A 339 3.76 -15.61 -11.78
CA GLU A 339 4.40 -15.56 -13.09
C GLU A 339 3.63 -16.45 -14.06
N GLN A 340 3.48 -15.96 -15.29
CA GLN A 340 2.95 -16.78 -16.38
C GLN A 340 4.13 -17.32 -17.19
N ILE A 341 4.35 -18.64 -17.14
CA ILE A 341 5.40 -19.31 -17.91
C ILE A 341 4.70 -20.24 -18.89
N ALA A 342 4.79 -19.92 -20.18
CA ALA A 342 3.97 -20.54 -21.22
C ALA A 342 2.46 -20.42 -20.90
N GLU A 343 1.75 -21.54 -20.74
CA GLU A 343 0.31 -21.57 -20.45
C GLU A 343 -0.02 -21.85 -18.97
N GLU A 344 1.01 -22.00 -18.12
CA GLU A 344 0.85 -22.30 -16.71
C GLU A 344 1.18 -21.11 -15.80
N LYS A 345 0.44 -21.01 -14.70
CA LYS A 345 0.68 -20.04 -13.62
C LYS A 345 1.65 -20.65 -12.60
N TYR A 346 2.67 -19.89 -12.24
CA TYR A 346 3.65 -20.24 -11.22
C TYR A 346 3.57 -19.25 -10.07
N TYR A 347 3.70 -19.75 -8.84
CA TYR A 347 3.56 -18.96 -7.62
C TYR A 347 4.81 -19.04 -6.76
N SER A 348 5.21 -17.90 -6.19
CA SER A 348 6.23 -17.79 -5.14
C SER A 348 5.80 -16.76 -4.10
N PHE A 349 6.45 -16.71 -2.94
CA PHE A 349 6.20 -15.66 -1.97
C PHE A 349 6.70 -14.30 -2.47
N TYR A 350 6.04 -13.23 -2.03
CA TYR A 350 6.42 -11.87 -2.39
C TYR A 350 7.82 -11.44 -1.93
N HIS A 351 8.44 -12.17 -1.00
CA HIS A 351 9.79 -11.89 -0.49
C HIS A 351 10.43 -13.14 0.12
N SER A 352 11.71 -13.40 -0.17
CA SER A 352 12.44 -14.58 0.32
C SER A 352 12.55 -14.63 1.85
N SER A 353 12.83 -13.49 2.52
CA SER A 353 12.89 -13.45 3.99
C SER A 353 11.56 -13.83 4.66
N PHE A 354 10.40 -13.57 4.00
CA PHE A 354 9.12 -14.04 4.53
C PHE A 354 8.98 -15.56 4.40
N ARG A 355 9.42 -16.14 3.28
CA ARG A 355 9.47 -17.59 3.07
C ARG A 355 10.37 -18.28 4.10
N GLU A 356 11.56 -17.73 4.34
CA GLU A 356 12.51 -18.26 5.34
C GLU A 356 11.93 -18.17 6.75
N TRP A 357 11.29 -17.06 7.10
CA TRP A 357 10.58 -16.91 8.37
C TRP A 357 9.47 -17.95 8.55
N LEU A 358 8.71 -18.24 7.48
CA LEU A 358 7.69 -19.29 7.50
C LEU A 358 8.32 -20.68 7.71
N ALA A 359 9.47 -20.96 7.08
CA ALA A 359 10.18 -22.24 7.23
C ALA A 359 10.61 -22.54 8.66
N ASP A 360 10.99 -21.50 9.42
CA ASP A 360 11.34 -21.64 10.84
C ASP A 360 10.09 -21.77 11.74
N LYS A 361 8.92 -21.38 11.23
CA LYS A 361 7.67 -21.30 12.00
C LYS A 361 6.84 -22.59 11.96
N ILE A 362 6.84 -23.29 10.82
CA ILE A 362 5.92 -24.41 10.53
C ILE A 362 6.56 -25.79 10.64
#